data_AF-A0A2S2QWT9-F1
#
_entry.id   AF-A0A2S2QWT9-F1
#
_cell.length_a   1.000
_cell.length_b   1.000
_cell.length_c   1.000
_cell.angle_alpha   90.00
_cell.angle_beta   90.00
_cell.angle_gamma   90.00
#
_symmetry.space_group_name_H-M   'P 1'
#
loop_
_entity.id
_entity.type
_entity.pdbx_description
1 polymer ?
#
loop_
_entity_poly.entity_id
_entity_poly.type
_entity_poly.pdbx_seq_one_letter_code
_entity_poly.pdbx_strand_id
1 'polypeptide(L)'
;MLLEKFNILAIASHPKFKFKGMSVMEKKEATDILQSEIEYFKPVNDNTLEQNQVKEVNDNIIFDEDIKQGHSNAELERFLFAPFNGDLTILKNMPIMRLIFLKYNTALPSSASVERLFIIAGDIYTKKRSKISDCNFENAL
;
A
#
# COMPACT_ATOMS: atom_id res chain seq x y z
N MET A 1 21.77 -13.37 7.76
CA MET A 1 21.23 -12.04 7.41
C MET A 1 19.74 -12.13 7.61
N LEU A 2 19.23 -11.69 8.76
CA LEU A 2 17.80 -11.74 9.07
C LEU A 2 17.12 -10.68 8.19
N LEU A 3 16.61 -11.09 7.03
CA LEU A 3 15.70 -10.25 6.28
C LEU A 3 14.45 -10.12 7.16
N GLU A 4 14.21 -8.95 7.73
CA GLU A 4 13.05 -8.77 8.61
C GLU A 4 11.75 -9.16 7.89
N LYS A 5 10.79 -9.72 8.62
CA LYS A 5 9.48 -10.17 8.10
C LYS A 5 8.85 -9.15 7.15
N PHE A 6 8.99 -7.86 7.48
CA PHE A 6 8.54 -6.73 6.67
C PHE A 6 9.15 -6.72 5.25
N ASN A 7 10.47 -6.89 5.13
CA ASN A 7 11.18 -6.88 3.86
C ASN A 7 10.83 -8.11 3.01
N ILE A 8 10.68 -9.26 3.64
CA ILE A 8 10.21 -10.49 2.97
C ILE A 8 8.83 -10.25 2.37
N LEU A 9 7.89 -9.70 3.15
CA LEU A 9 6.53 -9.40 2.71
C LEU A 9 6.48 -8.34 1.61
N ALA A 10 7.29 -7.28 1.69
CA ALA A 10 7.39 -6.27 0.65
C ALA A 10 7.81 -6.89 -0.69
N ILE A 11 8.89 -7.70 -0.69
CA ILE A 11 9.41 -8.35 -1.89
C ILE A 11 8.42 -9.40 -2.43
N ALA A 12 7.89 -10.26 -1.56
CA ALA A 12 6.98 -11.33 -1.95
C ALA A 12 5.65 -10.78 -2.51
N SER A 13 5.17 -9.65 -1.99
CA SER A 13 3.92 -9.04 -2.43
C SER A 13 4.02 -8.20 -3.70
N HIS A 14 5.23 -7.84 -4.13
CA HIS A 14 5.41 -6.98 -5.31
C HIS A 14 5.35 -7.80 -6.62
N PRO A 15 4.41 -7.52 -7.56
CA PRO A 15 4.21 -8.32 -8.78
C PRO A 15 5.47 -8.53 -9.64
N LYS A 16 6.30 -7.48 -9.77
CA LYS A 16 7.58 -7.49 -10.51
C LYS A 16 8.73 -8.23 -9.79
N PHE A 17 8.74 -8.21 -8.45
CA PHE A 17 9.92 -8.62 -7.67
C PHE A 17 9.71 -9.91 -6.87
N LYS A 18 8.50 -10.46 -6.86
CA LYS A 18 8.16 -11.71 -6.17
C LYS A 18 9.26 -12.76 -6.35
N PHE A 19 9.89 -13.13 -5.23
CA PHE A 19 10.94 -14.14 -5.13
C PHE A 19 12.24 -13.89 -5.91
N LYS A 20 12.46 -12.68 -6.40
CA LYS A 20 13.72 -12.34 -7.09
C LYS A 20 14.87 -12.33 -6.10
N GLY A 21 15.88 -13.16 -6.34
CA GLY A 21 17.06 -13.26 -5.48
C GLY A 21 16.91 -14.18 -4.26
N MET A 22 15.80 -14.89 -4.10
CA MET A 22 15.60 -15.87 -3.02
C MET A 22 15.97 -17.29 -3.47
N SER A 23 16.56 -18.06 -2.56
CA SER A 23 16.76 -19.51 -2.68
C SER A 23 15.44 -20.29 -2.58
N VAL A 24 15.43 -21.57 -2.95
CA VAL A 24 14.22 -22.42 -2.90
C VAL A 24 13.63 -22.49 -1.48
N MET A 25 14.49 -22.53 -0.46
CA MET A 25 14.05 -22.57 0.94
C MET A 25 13.42 -21.24 1.37
N GLU A 26 14.06 -20.12 1.03
CA GLU A 26 13.52 -18.77 1.32
C GLU A 26 12.21 -18.49 0.60
N LYS A 27 12.03 -19.02 -0.62
CA LYS A 27 10.75 -18.92 -1.33
C LYS A 27 9.62 -19.65 -0.60
N LYS A 28 9.91 -20.84 -0.05
CA LYS A 28 8.94 -21.62 0.70
C LYS A 28 8.55 -20.89 1.99
N GLU A 29 9.53 -20.35 2.71
CA GLU A 29 9.32 -19.53 3.90
C GLU A 29 8.51 -18.27 3.59
N ALA A 30 8.87 -17.54 2.52
CA ALA A 30 8.15 -16.34 2.10
C ALA A 30 6.70 -16.64 1.70
N THR A 31 6.44 -17.79 1.08
CA THR A 31 5.07 -18.23 0.74
C THR A 31 4.24 -18.52 1.99
N ASP A 32 4.83 -19.17 2.99
CA ASP A 32 4.18 -19.49 4.26
C ASP A 32 3.83 -18.23 5.07
N ILE A 33 4.78 -17.28 5.12
CA ILE A 33 4.57 -15.96 5.73
C ILE A 33 3.47 -15.19 5.00
N LEU A 34 3.48 -15.22 3.67
CA LEU A 34 2.48 -14.53 2.86
C LEU A 34 1.09 -15.15 3.03
N GLN A 35 0.98 -16.47 3.08
CA GLN A 35 -0.28 -17.18 3.35
C GLN A 35 -0.85 -16.80 4.71
N SER A 36 0.00 -16.77 5.75
CA SER A 36 -0.40 -16.33 7.09
C SER A 36 -0.91 -14.89 7.11
N GLU A 37 -0.31 -14.00 6.32
CA GLU A 37 -0.73 -12.60 6.22
C GLU A 37 -2.06 -12.46 5.43
N ILE A 38 -2.28 -13.27 4.39
CA ILE A 38 -3.56 -13.32 3.67
C ILE A 38 -4.69 -13.79 4.59
N GLU A 39 -4.43 -14.77 5.46
CA GLU A 39 -5.39 -15.21 6.48
C GLU A 39 -5.73 -14.10 7.48
N TYR A 40 -4.73 -13.31 7.90
CA TYR A 40 -4.94 -12.14 8.76
C TYR A 40 -5.81 -11.05 8.11
N PHE A 41 -5.62 -10.80 6.81
CA PHE A 41 -6.38 -9.79 6.06
C PHE A 41 -7.76 -10.25 5.59
N LYS A 42 -8.13 -11.50 5.86
CA LYS A 42 -9.45 -11.99 5.51
C LYS A 42 -10.50 -11.27 6.38
N PRO A 43 -11.54 -10.66 5.78
CA PRO A 43 -12.64 -10.14 6.58
C PRO A 43 -13.30 -11.32 7.30
N VAL A 44 -13.33 -11.27 8.63
CA VAL A 44 -14.24 -12.09 9.43
C VAL A 44 -15.64 -11.70 8.96
N ASN A 45 -16.47 -12.67 8.58
CA ASN A 45 -17.88 -12.43 8.31
C ASN A 45 -18.54 -11.96 9.62
N ASP A 46 -18.54 -10.65 9.87
CA ASP A 46 -19.43 -10.04 10.85
C ASP A 46 -20.82 -9.96 10.22
N ASN A 47 -21.54 -11.07 10.30
CA ASN A 47 -22.99 -11.03 10.33
C ASN A 47 -23.43 -10.56 11.72
N THR A 48 -23.16 -9.31 12.09
CA THR A 48 -23.97 -8.61 13.09
C THR A 48 -23.91 -7.11 12.85
N LEU A 49 -25.04 -6.58 12.36
CA LEU A 49 -25.41 -5.18 12.46
C LEU A 49 -25.19 -4.70 13.91
N GLU A 50 -24.65 -3.51 14.10
CA GLU A 50 -25.38 -2.42 14.76
C GLU A 50 -24.78 -1.06 14.37
N GLN A 51 -25.67 -0.22 13.86
CA GLN A 51 -25.48 1.21 13.69
C GLN A 51 -25.23 1.83 15.07
N ASN A 52 -24.04 2.34 15.35
CA ASN A 52 -23.90 3.35 16.39
C ASN A 52 -22.83 4.38 16.02
N GLN A 53 -23.30 5.62 15.94
CA GLN A 53 -22.53 6.81 15.66
C GLN A 53 -21.53 7.05 16.80
N VAL A 54 -20.24 6.92 16.49
CA VAL A 54 -19.19 7.63 17.22
C VAL A 54 -18.33 8.33 16.18
N LYS A 55 -18.44 9.67 16.13
CA LYS A 55 -17.51 10.52 15.40
C LYS A 55 -16.19 10.54 16.16
N GLU A 56 -15.35 9.55 15.94
CA GLU A 56 -13.91 9.75 16.03
C GLU A 56 -13.40 10.01 14.63
N VAL A 57 -12.74 11.16 14.45
CA VAL A 57 -12.06 11.52 13.21
C VAL A 57 -10.90 10.55 13.06
N ASN A 58 -11.18 9.44 12.40
CA ASN A 58 -10.19 8.47 12.03
C ASN A 58 -9.49 9.02 10.77
N ASP A 59 -8.18 9.23 10.85
CA ASP A 59 -7.30 9.62 9.74
C ASP A 59 -7.17 8.50 8.68
N ASN A 60 -8.24 7.74 8.44
CA ASN A 60 -8.35 6.72 7.41
C ASN A 60 -8.62 7.40 6.05
N ILE A 61 -7.62 8.11 5.58
CA ILE A 61 -7.62 8.79 4.30
C ILE A 61 -7.31 7.73 3.20
N ILE A 62 -8.32 7.41 2.37
CA ILE A 62 -8.26 6.88 0.96
C ILE A 62 -8.41 5.35 0.70
N PHE A 63 -8.73 4.46 1.64
CA PHE A 63 -8.68 3.01 1.32
C PHE A 63 -9.98 2.22 1.37
N ASP A 64 -11.12 2.88 1.52
CA ASP A 64 -12.43 2.21 1.53
C ASP A 64 -12.94 1.99 0.09
N GLU A 65 -12.34 1.03 -0.61
CA GLU A 65 -12.85 0.54 -1.89
C GLU A 65 -13.37 -0.88 -1.71
N ASP A 66 -14.68 -1.06 -1.92
CA ASP A 66 -15.47 -2.29 -1.74
C ASP A 66 -14.68 -3.57 -2.07
N ILE A 67 -14.21 -4.24 -1.02
CA ILE A 67 -13.42 -5.47 -1.11
C ILE A 67 -14.37 -6.60 -1.54
N LYS A 68 -14.34 -6.97 -2.83
CA LYS A 68 -15.01 -8.18 -3.31
C LYS A 68 -14.30 -9.40 -2.70
N GLN A 69 -15.01 -10.23 -1.93
CA GLN A 69 -14.44 -11.43 -1.31
C GLN A 69 -13.87 -12.39 -2.36
N GLY A 70 -12.55 -12.51 -2.43
CA GLY A 70 -11.87 -13.62 -3.11
C GLY A 70 -11.50 -14.71 -2.11
N HIS A 71 -11.48 -15.96 -2.57
CA HIS A 71 -11.00 -17.08 -1.76
C HIS A 71 -9.48 -16.93 -1.54
N SER A 72 -9.07 -16.76 -0.28
CA SER A 72 -7.69 -16.58 0.21
C SER A 72 -6.64 -17.43 -0.52
N ASN A 73 -6.81 -18.76 -0.57
CA ASN A 73 -5.86 -19.66 -1.20
C ASN A 73 -5.83 -19.54 -2.74
N ALA A 74 -6.98 -19.23 -3.36
CA ALA A 74 -7.07 -19.09 -4.81
C ALA A 74 -6.43 -17.79 -5.30
N GLU A 75 -6.49 -16.71 -4.50
CA GLU A 75 -5.81 -15.45 -4.82
C GLU A 75 -4.28 -15.59 -4.78
N LEU A 76 -3.73 -16.29 -3.78
CA LEU A 76 -2.29 -16.51 -3.68
C LEU A 76 -1.77 -17.27 -4.90
N GLU A 77 -2.36 -18.41 -5.22
CA GLU A 77 -1.97 -19.21 -6.38
C GLU A 77 -2.07 -18.38 -7.68
N ARG A 78 -3.16 -17.63 -7.85
CA ARG A 78 -3.34 -16.74 -9.00
C ARG A 78 -2.26 -15.66 -9.07
N PHE A 79 -1.86 -15.08 -7.95
CA PHE A 79 -0.77 -14.11 -7.90
C PHE A 79 0.57 -14.75 -8.27
N LEU A 80 0.84 -15.97 -7.80
CA LEU A 80 2.09 -16.69 -8.08
C LEU A 80 2.23 -16.99 -9.58
N PHE A 81 1.19 -17.51 -10.22
CA PHE A 81 1.22 -17.88 -11.64
C PHE A 81 1.09 -16.71 -12.62
N ALA A 82 0.55 -15.58 -12.18
CA ALA A 82 0.31 -14.46 -13.09
C ALA A 82 1.62 -13.75 -13.51
N PRO A 83 1.88 -13.55 -14.81
CA PRO A 83 3.06 -12.83 -15.28
C PRO A 83 2.95 -11.32 -15.00
N PHE A 84 4.10 -10.65 -14.84
CA PHE A 84 4.15 -9.20 -14.69
C PHE A 84 4.12 -8.51 -16.06
N ASN A 85 3.09 -7.70 -16.31
CA ASN A 85 2.88 -7.03 -17.60
C ASN A 85 3.36 -5.57 -17.65
N GLY A 86 4.20 -5.14 -16.70
CA GLY A 86 4.68 -3.75 -16.62
C GLY A 86 3.83 -2.82 -15.76
N ASP A 87 2.62 -3.24 -15.37
CA ASP A 87 1.65 -2.45 -14.61
C ASP A 87 1.06 -3.24 -13.42
N LEU A 88 0.51 -2.53 -12.45
CA LEU A 88 -0.10 -3.05 -11.22
C LEU A 88 -1.60 -3.37 -11.37
N THR A 89 -2.18 -3.25 -12.57
CA THR A 89 -3.56 -3.65 -12.87
C THR A 89 -3.90 -5.10 -12.48
N ILE A 90 -2.88 -5.97 -12.43
CA ILE A 90 -2.97 -7.32 -11.87
C ILE A 90 -3.55 -7.38 -10.45
N LEU A 91 -3.22 -6.40 -9.59
CA LEU A 91 -3.68 -6.33 -8.21
C LEU A 91 -5.15 -5.92 -8.09
N LYS A 92 -5.73 -5.24 -9.10
CA LYS A 92 -7.16 -4.86 -9.09
C LYS A 92 -8.09 -6.06 -8.99
N ASN A 93 -7.65 -7.20 -9.52
CA ASN A 93 -8.42 -8.44 -9.51
C ASN A 93 -8.10 -9.33 -8.30
N MET A 94 -7.23 -8.90 -7.38
CA MET A 94 -6.77 -9.67 -6.21
C MET A 94 -6.82 -8.76 -4.97
N PRO A 95 -8.02 -8.53 -4.41
CA PRO A 95 -8.24 -7.52 -3.40
C PRO A 95 -7.43 -7.74 -2.12
N ILE A 96 -7.24 -8.99 -1.66
CA ILE A 96 -6.45 -9.26 -0.46
C ILE A 96 -4.97 -8.97 -0.75
N MET A 97 -4.49 -9.41 -1.92
CA MET A 97 -3.10 -9.17 -2.32
C MET A 97 -2.80 -7.69 -2.54
N ARG A 98 -3.79 -6.92 -3.01
CA ARG A 98 -3.70 -5.45 -3.15
C ARG A 98 -3.49 -4.78 -1.79
N LEU A 99 -4.20 -5.22 -0.75
CA LEU A 99 -4.07 -4.67 0.60
C LEU A 99 -2.69 -4.96 1.21
N ILE A 100 -2.20 -6.19 1.05
CA ILE A 100 -0.86 -6.57 1.50
C ILE A 100 0.19 -5.74 0.75
N PHE A 101 0.07 -5.65 -0.58
CA PHE A 101 0.98 -4.83 -1.39
C PHE A 101 1.02 -3.39 -0.88
N LEU A 102 -0.14 -2.80 -0.62
CA LEU A 102 -0.26 -1.43 -0.14
C LEU A 102 0.41 -1.26 1.24
N LYS A 103 0.08 -2.12 2.21
CA LYS A 103 0.65 -2.05 3.57
C LYS A 103 2.18 -2.12 3.59
N TYR A 104 2.79 -2.94 2.75
CA TYR A 104 4.24 -3.20 2.80
C TYR A 104 5.06 -2.44 1.76
N ASN A 105 4.46 -2.01 0.64
CA ASN A 105 5.19 -1.34 -0.44
C ASN A 105 4.83 0.15 -0.60
N THR A 106 3.73 0.62 0.00
CA THR A 106 3.46 2.05 0.07
C THR A 106 3.88 2.56 1.44
N ALA A 107 5.04 3.20 1.47
CA ALA A 107 5.40 3.99 2.63
C ALA A 107 4.41 5.16 2.76
N LEU A 108 4.06 5.55 3.98
CA LEU A 108 3.63 6.92 4.23
C LEU A 108 4.66 7.84 3.54
N PRO A 109 4.21 8.84 2.76
CA PRO A 109 5.13 9.68 2.01
C PRO A 109 6.22 10.18 2.96
N SER A 110 7.47 9.83 2.64
CA SER A 110 8.64 10.31 3.36
C SER A 110 8.58 11.83 3.49
N SER A 111 9.20 12.37 4.54
CA SER A 111 9.40 13.81 4.69
C SER A 111 9.96 14.43 3.41
N ALA A 112 10.68 13.68 2.57
CA ALA A 112 11.17 14.13 1.27
C ALA A 112 10.11 14.76 0.33
N SER A 113 8.87 14.27 0.29
CA SER A 113 7.81 14.90 -0.53
C SER A 113 7.38 16.25 0.07
N VAL A 114 7.28 16.29 1.40
CA VAL A 114 6.94 17.48 2.18
C VAL A 114 8.08 18.51 2.16
N GLU A 115 9.33 18.06 2.24
CA GLU A 115 10.55 18.86 2.07
C GLU A 115 10.65 19.41 0.66
N ARG A 116 10.33 18.63 -0.38
CA ARG A 116 10.30 19.14 -1.75
C ARG A 116 9.23 20.23 -1.93
N LEU A 117 8.07 20.07 -1.29
CA LEU A 117 7.03 21.09 -1.23
C LEU A 117 7.54 22.35 -0.49
N PHE A 118 8.18 22.19 0.66
CA PHE A 118 8.75 23.31 1.42
C PHE A 118 9.95 23.99 0.74
N ILE A 119 10.75 23.26 -0.02
CA ILE A 119 11.82 23.80 -0.85
C ILE A 119 11.23 24.67 -1.98
N ILE A 120 10.22 24.17 -2.69
CA ILE A 120 9.51 24.94 -3.73
C ILE A 120 8.79 26.15 -3.11
N ALA A 121 8.18 25.98 -1.94
CA ALA A 121 7.62 27.10 -1.19
C ALA A 121 8.70 28.12 -0.79
N GLY A 122 9.91 27.68 -0.44
CA GLY A 122 11.06 28.56 -0.21
C GLY A 122 11.39 29.43 -1.44
N ASP A 123 11.23 28.88 -2.64
CA ASP A 123 11.34 29.62 -3.91
C ASP A 123 10.18 30.63 -4.11
N ILE A 124 8.97 30.33 -3.62
CA ILE A 124 7.84 31.28 -3.57
C ILE A 124 8.09 32.40 -2.54
N TYR A 125 8.76 32.08 -1.43
CA TYR A 125 9.08 33.00 -0.34
C TYR A 125 10.33 33.87 -0.61
N THR A 126 11.19 33.52 -1.56
CA THR A 126 12.35 34.33 -1.95
C THR A 126 11.96 35.41 -2.98
N LYS A 127 12.78 36.47 -3.09
CA LYS A 127 12.51 37.73 -3.86
C LYS A 127 12.13 37.58 -5.35
N LYS A 128 12.08 36.37 -5.91
CA LYS A 128 11.74 36.06 -7.29
C LYS A 128 10.21 36.11 -7.56
N ARG A 129 9.50 37.00 -6.85
CA ARG A 129 8.04 37.09 -6.83
C ARG A 129 7.46 37.67 -8.13
N SER A 130 6.56 36.91 -8.74
CA SER A 130 5.27 37.46 -9.16
C SER A 130 4.37 37.54 -7.92
N LYS A 131 3.58 38.61 -7.77
CA LYS A 131 2.81 38.92 -6.54
C LYS A 131 1.73 37.87 -6.24
N ILE A 132 2.03 36.88 -5.41
CA ILE A 132 1.01 36.04 -4.73
C ILE A 132 0.84 36.56 -3.30
N SER A 133 -0.39 36.92 -2.91
CA SER A 133 -0.76 37.30 -1.55
C SER A 133 -1.01 36.06 -0.68
N ASP A 134 -0.92 36.22 0.64
CA ASP A 134 -1.08 35.13 1.62
C ASP A 134 -2.42 34.38 1.46
N CYS A 135 -3.50 35.09 1.11
CA CYS A 135 -4.82 34.49 0.86
C CYS A 135 -4.85 33.52 -0.35
N ASN A 136 -3.91 33.65 -1.29
CA ASN A 136 -3.86 32.83 -2.50
C ASN A 136 -2.73 31.80 -2.46
N PHE A 137 -1.92 31.80 -1.39
CA PHE A 137 -0.77 30.92 -1.24
C PHE A 137 -1.20 29.45 -1.14
N GLU A 138 -2.22 29.16 -0.34
CA GLU A 138 -2.74 27.78 -0.18
C GLU A 138 -3.30 27.20 -1.48
N ASN A 139 -3.82 28.06 -2.37
CA ASN A 139 -4.34 27.63 -3.68
C ASN A 139 -3.25 27.42 -4.74
N ALA A 140 -2.00 27.80 -4.44
CA ALA A 140 -0.86 27.70 -5.35
C ALA A 140 0.14 26.59 -4.96
N LEU A 141 -0.15 25.87 -3.85
CA LEU A 141 0.57 24.69 -3.37
C LEU A 141 -0.07 23.40 -3.91
#